data_AF-A0A925JXU3-F1
#
_entry.id   AF-A0A925JXU3-F1
#
_cell.length_a   1.000
_cell.length_b   1.000
_cell.length_c   1.000
_cell.angle_alpha   90.00
_cell.angle_beta   90.00
_cell.angle_gamma   90.00
#
_symmetry.space_group_name_H-M   'P 1'
#
loop_
_entity.id
_entity.type
_entity.pdbx_description
1 polymer ?
#
loop_
_entity_poly.entity_id
_entity_poly.type
_entity_poly.pdbx_seq_one_letter_code
_entity_poly.pdbx_strand_id
1 'polypeptide(L)'
;MPERILDAPQMPNVCLSCGDRGHLTPRKVSFAYTSRQNQLLSFLADLLGFIYVNETVYTLQAPLCSDCGKHSRRSKILIVAMWPALVALVIIMFSMSDDIVPISVVPALFLVACSVYYLVLRSRGVPKTVLVDGDNLIIDVPGYGELTLYERLPSPHRRTQPQPQKMAQAPPRLNRAVCSQCDFINFASAVECKKCFAPAGATATV
;
A
#
# COMPACT_ATOMS: atom_id res chain seq x y z
N MET A 1 25.26 -12.51 -3.64
CA MET A 1 24.51 -11.98 -4.79
C MET A 1 24.24 -10.51 -4.50
N PRO A 2 24.66 -9.56 -5.35
CA PRO A 2 24.32 -8.16 -5.16
C PRO A 2 22.80 -8.02 -5.25
N GLU A 3 22.20 -7.37 -4.27
CA GLU A 3 20.81 -6.91 -4.32
C GLU A 3 20.64 -6.10 -5.60
N ARG A 4 19.84 -6.60 -6.54
CA ARG A 4 19.29 -5.71 -7.59
C ARG A 4 18.42 -4.72 -6.84
N ILE A 5 18.96 -3.53 -6.60
CA ILE A 5 18.17 -2.35 -6.32
C ILE A 5 17.31 -2.18 -7.57
N LEU A 6 16.07 -2.68 -7.54
CA LEU A 6 15.10 -2.28 -8.54
C LEU A 6 14.96 -0.77 -8.35
N ASP A 7 15.19 -0.02 -9.43
CA ASP A 7 15.01 1.43 -9.41
C ASP A 7 13.64 1.73 -8.80
N ALA A 8 13.66 2.41 -7.65
CA ALA A 8 12.42 2.78 -6.97
C ALA A 8 11.53 3.50 -7.99
N PRO A 9 10.24 3.14 -8.09
CA PRO A 9 9.34 3.78 -9.05
C PRO A 9 9.40 5.29 -8.85
N GLN A 10 9.66 6.04 -9.93
CA GLN A 10 9.71 7.50 -9.85
C GLN A 10 8.34 7.99 -9.40
N MET A 11 8.30 8.55 -8.20
CA MET A 11 7.08 9.10 -7.62
C MET A 11 6.64 10.32 -8.43
N PRO A 12 5.35 10.49 -8.68
CA PRO A 12 4.87 11.63 -9.44
C PRO A 12 5.09 12.94 -8.66
N ASN A 13 5.44 14.01 -9.37
CA ASN A 13 5.57 15.37 -8.82
C ASN A 13 4.19 16.03 -8.59
N VAL A 14 3.25 15.27 -8.01
CA VAL A 14 1.91 15.75 -7.63
C VAL A 14 1.57 15.21 -6.24
N CYS A 15 0.75 15.95 -5.50
CA CYS A 15 0.23 15.52 -4.22
C CYS A 15 -0.72 14.34 -4.41
N LEU A 16 -0.42 13.20 -3.78
CA LEU A 16 -1.24 11.99 -3.88
C LEU A 16 -2.68 12.15 -3.34
N SER A 17 -2.93 13.17 -2.51
CA SER A 17 -4.26 13.40 -1.93
C SER A 17 -5.13 14.36 -2.73
N CYS A 18 -4.55 15.42 -3.30
CA CYS A 18 -5.32 16.50 -3.95
C CYS A 18 -4.90 16.80 -5.40
N GLY A 19 -3.80 16.21 -5.89
CA GLY A 19 -3.25 16.48 -7.22
C GLY A 19 -2.42 17.76 -7.36
N ASP A 20 -2.27 18.54 -6.28
CA ASP A 20 -1.52 19.81 -6.32
C ASP A 20 -0.02 19.59 -6.61
N ARG A 21 0.58 20.49 -7.39
CA ARG A 21 2.00 20.46 -7.81
C ARG A 21 2.91 21.39 -6.99
N GLY A 22 2.38 21.94 -5.90
CA GLY A 22 3.12 22.85 -5.01
C GLY A 22 4.29 22.19 -4.27
N HIS A 23 4.69 22.77 -3.13
CA HIS A 23 5.79 22.23 -2.33
C HIS A 23 5.40 20.88 -1.70
N LEU A 24 5.90 19.79 -2.28
CA LEU A 24 5.65 18.42 -1.82
C LEU A 24 6.67 18.01 -0.77
N THR A 25 6.19 17.41 0.32
CA THR A 25 7.08 16.82 1.34
C THR A 25 6.87 15.31 1.36
N PRO A 26 7.95 14.50 1.29
CA PRO A 26 7.82 13.05 1.42
C PRO A 26 7.36 12.73 2.83
N ARG A 27 6.27 11.98 2.95
CA ARG A 27 5.73 11.54 4.24
C ARG A 27 5.45 10.05 4.20
N LYS A 28 5.74 9.38 5.32
CA LYS A 28 5.36 7.98 5.52
C LYS A 28 3.84 7.91 5.68
N VAL A 29 3.17 7.28 4.74
CA VAL A 29 1.73 7.01 4.77
C VAL A 29 1.55 5.51 4.88
N SER A 30 0.78 5.11 5.88
CA SER A 30 0.41 3.72 6.10
C SER A 30 -0.99 3.50 5.55
N PHE A 31 -1.12 2.66 4.53
CA PHE A 31 -2.40 2.21 4.00
C PHE A 31 -2.74 0.87 4.65
N ALA A 32 -3.75 0.87 5.53
CA ALA A 32 -4.31 -0.38 6.04
C ALA A 32 -5.41 -0.82 5.08
N TYR A 33 -5.22 -1.95 4.42
CA TYR A 33 -6.24 -2.58 3.60
C TYR A 33 -6.88 -3.74 4.37
N THR A 34 -8.21 -3.71 4.49
CA THR A 34 -9.02 -4.82 4.96
C THR A 34 -9.78 -5.38 3.77
N SER A 35 -9.59 -6.66 3.45
CA SER A 35 -10.34 -7.29 2.37
C SER A 35 -11.83 -7.28 2.72
N ARG A 36 -12.70 -7.16 1.72
CA ARG A 36 -14.17 -7.19 1.91
C ARG A 36 -14.64 -8.48 2.59
N GLN A 37 -13.94 -9.58 2.34
CA GLN A 37 -14.20 -10.88 2.97
C GLN A 37 -13.83 -10.86 4.46
N ASN A 38 -12.73 -10.18 4.82
CA ASN A 38 -12.33 -9.98 6.21
C ASN A 38 -13.25 -9.01 6.95
N GLN A 39 -13.87 -8.03 6.29
CA GLN A 39 -14.81 -7.12 6.95
C GLN A 39 -16.01 -7.86 7.54
N LEU A 40 -16.56 -8.84 6.81
CA LEU A 40 -17.68 -9.65 7.29
C LEU A 40 -17.24 -10.58 8.43
N LEU A 41 -16.02 -11.13 8.34
CA LEU A 41 -15.45 -11.96 9.40
C LEU A 41 -15.15 -11.15 10.67
N SER A 42 -14.57 -9.95 10.54
CA SER A 42 -14.31 -9.03 11.65
C SER A 42 -15.60 -8.56 12.30
N PHE A 43 -16.65 -8.30 11.51
CA PHE A 43 -17.98 -7.98 12.05
C PHE A 43 -18.58 -9.14 12.85
N LEU A 44 -18.49 -10.36 12.33
CA LEU A 44 -18.93 -11.57 13.05
C LEU A 44 -18.08 -11.84 14.30
N ALA A 45 -16.77 -11.59 14.22
CA ALA A 45 -15.86 -11.77 15.34
C ALA A 45 -16.14 -10.74 16.45
N ASP A 46 -16.37 -9.47 16.11
CA ASP A 46 -16.78 -8.43 17.06
C ASP A 46 -18.11 -8.78 17.76
N LEU A 47 -19.08 -9.34 17.02
CA LEU A 47 -20.33 -9.85 17.58
C LEU A 47 -20.12 -10.99 18.60
N LEU A 48 -19.10 -11.81 18.39
CA LEU A 48 -18.73 -12.93 19.27
C LEU A 48 -17.72 -12.55 20.37
N GLY A 49 -17.33 -11.28 20.45
CA GLY A 49 -16.35 -10.78 21.43
C GLY A 49 -14.89 -11.13 21.09
N PHE A 50 -14.61 -11.57 19.86
CA PHE A 50 -13.27 -11.84 19.37
C PHE A 50 -12.82 -10.71 18.44
N ILE A 51 -11.76 -9.99 18.82
CA ILE A 51 -11.18 -8.99 17.91
C ILE A 51 -10.24 -9.73 16.95
N TYR A 52 -10.75 -10.10 15.77
CA TYR A 52 -9.92 -10.62 14.68
C TYR A 52 -9.82 -9.59 13.56
N VAL A 53 -8.67 -8.92 13.50
CA VAL A 53 -8.35 -7.93 12.47
C VAL A 53 -7.06 -8.36 11.79
N ASN A 54 -7.19 -9.03 10.64
CA ASN A 54 -6.05 -9.26 9.76
C ASN A 54 -5.90 -8.04 8.82
N GLU A 55 -5.18 -7.03 9.30
CA GLU A 55 -4.86 -5.81 8.56
C GLU A 55 -3.54 -5.97 7.82
N THR A 56 -3.56 -5.76 6.50
CA THR A 56 -2.31 -5.64 5.72
C THR A 56 -1.94 -4.17 5.67
N VAL A 57 -0.79 -3.82 6.24
CA VAL A 57 -0.31 -2.42 6.31
C VAL A 57 0.77 -2.20 5.26
N TYR A 58 0.48 -1.34 4.28
CA TYR A 58 1.45 -0.88 3.29
C TYR A 58 2.04 0.45 3.74
N THR A 59 3.36 0.53 3.92
CA THR A 59 4.04 1.77 4.27
C THR A 59 4.73 2.34 3.04
N LEU A 60 4.26 3.49 2.55
CA LEU A 60 4.81 4.17 1.38
C LEU A 60 5.31 5.57 1.76
N GLN A 61 6.40 6.01 1.13
CA GLN A 61 6.83 7.40 1.19
C GLN A 61 6.11 8.19 0.10
N ALA A 62 4.98 8.78 0.45
CA ALA A 62 4.12 9.51 -0.48
C ALA A 62 4.44 11.01 -0.47
N PRO A 63 4.60 11.69 -1.63
CA PRO A 63 4.63 13.15 -1.68
C PRO A 63 3.25 13.72 -1.31
N LEU A 64 3.21 14.53 -0.26
CA LEU A 64 1.99 15.21 0.21
C LEU A 64 2.19 16.72 0.29
N CYS A 65 1.14 17.45 -0.07
CA CYS A 65 1.03 18.89 0.10
C CYS A 65 0.99 19.27 1.59
N SER A 66 1.44 20.47 1.95
CA SER A 66 1.52 20.89 3.35
C SER A 66 0.14 20.95 4.04
N ASP A 67 -0.89 21.34 3.29
CA ASP A 67 -2.27 21.43 3.80
C ASP A 67 -2.88 20.04 4.02
N CYS A 68 -2.71 19.16 3.04
CA CYS A 68 -3.09 17.75 3.08
C CYS A 68 -2.43 17.04 4.29
N GLY A 69 -1.15 17.32 4.51
CA GLY A 69 -0.38 16.78 5.61
C GLY A 69 -0.80 17.31 6.99
N LYS A 70 -1.31 18.54 7.09
CA LYS A 70 -1.83 19.12 8.34
C LYS A 70 -3.22 18.59 8.67
N HIS A 71 -4.09 18.45 7.67
CA HIS A 71 -5.48 18.08 7.89
C HIS A 71 -5.62 16.67 8.48
N SER A 72 -4.84 15.71 7.97
CA SER A 72 -4.81 14.31 8.45
C SER A 72 -4.40 14.17 9.92
N ARG A 73 -3.51 15.05 10.43
CA ARG A 73 -3.03 14.98 11.81
C ARG A 73 -4.05 15.52 12.82
N ARG A 74 -4.71 16.64 12.48
CA ARG A 74 -5.67 17.29 13.39
C ARG A 74 -6.93 16.44 13.59
N SER A 75 -7.45 15.82 12.53
CA SER A 75 -8.64 14.97 12.63
C SER A 75 -8.40 13.75 13.51
N LYS A 76 -7.25 13.07 13.35
CA LYS A 76 -6.89 11.90 14.19
C LYS A 76 -6.80 12.25 15.68
N ILE A 77 -6.17 13.37 16.02
CA ILE A 77 -6.01 13.80 17.42
C ILE A 77 -7.37 14.13 18.03
N LEU A 78 -8.21 14.89 17.33
CA LEU A 78 -9.55 15.25 17.82
C LEU A 78 -10.40 14.02 18.08
N ILE A 79 -10.40 13.05 17.16
CA ILE A 79 -11.19 11.82 17.30
C ILE A 79 -10.71 11.00 18.49
N VAL A 80 -9.40 10.77 18.62
CA VAL A 80 -8.82 9.99 19.73
C VAL A 80 -9.08 10.66 21.07
N ALA A 81 -9.04 12.00 21.12
CA ALA A 81 -9.32 12.75 22.34
C ALA A 81 -10.82 12.76 22.72
N MET A 82 -11.71 12.66 21.73
CA MET A 82 -13.16 12.77 21.97
C MET A 82 -13.79 11.43 22.39
N TRP A 83 -13.19 10.30 22.04
CA TRP A 83 -13.70 8.97 22.38
C TRP A 83 -13.83 8.70 23.89
N PRO A 84 -12.81 9.00 24.74
CA PRO A 84 -12.91 8.77 26.19
C PRO A 84 -13.97 9.64 26.84
N ALA A 85 -14.09 10.90 26.39
CA ALA A 85 -15.10 11.83 26.90
C ALA A 85 -16.51 11.31 26.60
N LEU A 86 -16.71 10.72 25.42
CA LEU A 86 -17.98 10.12 25.05
C LEU A 86 -18.33 8.86 25.82
N VAL A 87 -17.36 7.96 25.99
CA VAL A 87 -17.55 6.77 26.82
C VAL A 87 -17.88 7.17 28.26
N ALA A 88 -17.17 8.15 28.82
CA ALA A 88 -17.47 8.67 30.16
C ALA A 88 -18.87 9.27 30.26
N LEU A 89 -19.31 10.04 29.26
CA LEU A 89 -20.67 10.61 29.22
C LEU A 89 -21.74 9.50 29.23
N VAL A 90 -21.53 8.43 28.44
CA VAL A 90 -22.44 7.28 28.40
C VAL A 90 -22.50 6.57 29.75
N ILE A 91 -21.37 6.35 30.42
CA ILE A 91 -21.31 5.73 31.75
C ILE A 91 -22.05 6.57 32.80
N ILE A 92 -21.85 7.89 32.77
CA ILE A 92 -22.53 8.83 33.68
C ILE A 92 -24.05 8.79 33.44
N MET A 93 -24.50 8.85 32.19
CA MET A 93 -25.92 8.78 31.85
C MET A 93 -26.56 7.45 32.29
N PHE A 94 -25.81 6.34 32.23
CA PHE A 94 -26.28 5.02 32.68
C PHE A 94 -26.37 4.91 34.21
N SER A 95 -25.50 5.62 34.94
CA SER A 95 -25.43 5.57 36.40
C SER A 95 -26.47 6.45 37.09
N MET A 96 -27.08 7.40 36.37
CA MET A 96 -28.08 8.33 36.90
C MET A 96 -29.53 7.93 36.61
N SER A 97 -29.79 6.85 35.86
CA SER A 97 -31.16 6.43 35.53
C SER A 97 -31.60 5.22 36.35
N ASP A 98 -32.63 5.40 37.18
CA ASP A 98 -33.31 4.29 37.87
C ASP A 98 -34.26 3.52 36.94
N ASP A 99 -34.67 4.12 35.81
CA ASP A 99 -35.54 3.50 34.80
C ASP A 99 -34.74 2.90 33.63
N ILE A 100 -34.68 1.58 33.60
CA ILE A 100 -33.72 0.76 32.83
C ILE A 100 -33.95 0.77 31.30
N VAL A 101 -35.12 1.17 30.78
CA VAL A 101 -35.55 0.72 29.44
C VAL A 101 -35.43 1.77 28.30
N PRO A 102 -35.89 3.04 28.42
CA PRO A 102 -35.81 3.96 27.28
C PRO A 102 -34.47 4.71 27.15
N ILE A 103 -33.68 4.81 28.23
CA ILE A 103 -32.43 5.59 28.25
C ILE A 103 -31.26 4.82 27.60
N SER A 104 -31.35 3.49 27.48
CA SER A 104 -30.30 2.65 26.90
C SER A 104 -30.15 2.79 25.37
N VAL A 105 -31.20 3.22 24.67
CA VAL A 105 -31.20 3.29 23.19
C VAL A 105 -30.44 4.53 22.67
N VAL A 106 -30.51 5.65 23.38
CA VAL A 106 -29.89 6.92 22.95
C VAL A 106 -28.35 6.83 22.90
N PRO A 107 -27.66 6.31 23.93
CA PRO A 107 -26.22 6.06 23.88
C PRO A 107 -25.81 5.11 22.75
N ALA A 108 -26.59 4.05 22.52
CA ALA A 108 -26.31 3.09 21.47
C ALA A 108 -26.38 3.73 20.07
N LEU A 109 -27.46 4.50 19.80
CA LEU A 109 -27.59 5.25 18.55
C LEU A 109 -26.48 6.28 18.37
N PHE A 110 -26.09 6.95 19.44
CA PHE A 110 -25.01 7.93 19.42
C PHE A 110 -23.66 7.27 19.09
N LEU A 111 -23.34 6.13 19.72
CA LEU A 111 -22.13 5.36 19.43
C LEU A 111 -22.10 4.85 17.98
N VAL A 112 -23.25 4.40 17.46
CA VAL A 112 -23.39 4.02 16.05
C VAL A 112 -23.13 5.22 15.13
N ALA A 113 -23.74 6.38 15.41
CA ALA A 113 -23.53 7.60 14.63
C ALA A 113 -22.07 8.07 14.65
N CYS A 114 -21.42 8.04 15.82
CA CYS A 114 -19.99 8.34 15.94
C CYS A 114 -19.11 7.34 15.19
N SER A 115 -19.46 6.06 15.21
CA SER A 115 -18.75 5.02 14.47
C SER A 115 -18.87 5.22 12.95
N VAL A 116 -20.08 5.52 12.45
CA VAL A 116 -20.32 5.85 11.04
C VAL A 116 -19.55 7.12 10.65
N TYR A 117 -19.63 8.17 11.46
CA TYR A 117 -18.90 9.42 11.22
C TYR A 117 -17.38 9.19 11.21
N TYR A 118 -16.86 8.35 12.11
CA TYR A 118 -15.47 7.94 12.13
C TYR A 118 -15.07 7.20 10.85
N LEU A 119 -15.89 6.25 10.38
CA LEU A 119 -15.64 5.54 9.12
C LEU A 119 -15.62 6.48 7.92
N VAL A 120 -16.52 7.48 7.88
CA VAL A 120 -16.56 8.52 6.83
C VAL A 120 -15.33 9.44 6.90
N LEU A 121 -14.89 9.82 8.11
CA LEU A 121 -13.67 10.61 8.26
C LEU A 121 -12.43 9.82 7.90
N ARG A 122 -12.38 8.53 8.25
CA ARG A 122 -11.30 7.61 7.87
C ARG A 122 -11.23 7.51 6.34
N SER A 123 -12.35 7.47 5.62
CA SER A 123 -12.36 7.35 4.16
C SER A 123 -12.00 8.64 3.43
N ARG A 124 -12.23 9.83 3.99
CA ARG A 124 -11.95 11.13 3.33
C ARG A 124 -10.47 11.44 3.07
N GLY A 125 -9.54 10.73 3.70
CA GLY A 125 -8.10 10.89 3.51
C GLY A 125 -7.42 9.75 2.75
N VAL A 126 -8.19 8.73 2.34
CA VAL A 126 -7.67 7.60 1.57
C VAL A 126 -7.91 7.94 0.09
N PRO A 127 -6.92 7.73 -0.80
CA PRO A 127 -7.14 7.90 -2.23
C PRO A 127 -8.39 7.13 -2.67
N LYS A 128 -9.19 7.76 -3.56
CA LYS A 128 -10.59 7.42 -3.80
C LYS A 128 -10.80 6.03 -4.39
N THR A 129 -9.76 5.44 -4.99
CA THR A 129 -9.76 4.05 -5.40
C THR A 129 -8.38 3.46 -5.11
N VAL A 130 -8.40 2.43 -4.27
CA VAL A 130 -7.26 1.55 -4.05
C VAL A 130 -7.72 0.19 -4.54
N LEU A 131 -7.32 -0.18 -5.75
CA LEU A 131 -7.54 -1.54 -6.25
C LEU A 131 -6.34 -2.37 -5.81
N VAL A 132 -6.60 -3.40 -5.00
CA VAL A 132 -5.57 -4.39 -4.67
C VAL A 132 -5.74 -5.56 -5.63
N ASP A 133 -4.84 -5.67 -6.60
CA ASP A 133 -4.80 -6.80 -7.54
C ASP A 133 -3.60 -7.69 -7.21
N GLY A 134 -3.84 -8.76 -6.47
CA GLY A 134 -2.80 -9.65 -5.97
C GLY A 134 -1.81 -8.95 -5.03
N ASP A 135 -0.58 -8.78 -5.50
CA ASP A 135 0.51 -8.10 -4.78
C ASP A 135 0.64 -6.61 -5.17
N ASN A 136 -0.20 -6.13 -6.09
CA ASN A 136 -0.13 -4.78 -6.63
C ASN A 136 -1.13 -3.86 -5.93
N LEU A 137 -0.65 -2.71 -5.47
CA LEU A 137 -1.48 -1.65 -4.93
C LEU A 137 -1.68 -0.59 -6.02
N ILE A 138 -2.83 -0.61 -6.70
CA ILE A 138 -3.17 0.37 -7.72
C ILE A 138 -3.90 1.53 -7.04
N ILE A 139 -3.35 2.74 -7.15
CA ILE A 139 -3.92 3.96 -6.59
C ILE A 139 -4.30 4.89 -7.73
N ASP A 140 -5.55 5.34 -7.82
CA ASP A 140 -5.91 6.41 -8.75
C ASP A 140 -5.53 7.77 -8.16
N VAL A 141 -4.69 8.49 -8.88
CA VAL A 141 -4.15 9.78 -8.47
C VAL A 141 -4.78 10.89 -9.33
N PRO A 142 -5.49 11.86 -8.74
CA PRO A 142 -6.19 12.89 -9.50
C PRO A 142 -5.19 13.69 -10.36
N GLY A 143 -5.41 13.67 -11.68
CA GLY A 143 -4.57 14.35 -12.67
C GLY A 143 -3.33 13.58 -13.14
N TYR A 144 -3.07 12.38 -12.59
CA TYR A 144 -1.97 11.50 -13.00
C TYR A 144 -2.46 10.13 -13.50
N GLY A 145 -3.65 9.70 -13.10
CA GLY A 145 -4.25 8.40 -13.46
C GLY A 145 -3.86 7.30 -12.49
N GLU A 146 -3.97 6.04 -12.93
CA GLU A 146 -3.68 4.87 -12.10
C GLU A 146 -2.17 4.68 -11.89
N LEU A 147 -1.75 4.68 -10.63
CA LEU A 147 -0.37 4.45 -10.20
C LEU A 147 -0.28 3.08 -9.52
N THR A 148 0.40 2.13 -10.17
CA THR A 148 0.67 0.82 -9.59
C THR A 148 1.90 0.88 -8.70
N LEU A 149 1.70 0.79 -7.38
CA LEU A 149 2.76 0.74 -6.40
C LEU A 149 3.10 -0.72 -6.09
N TYR A 150 4.37 -1.06 -6.34
CA TYR A 150 4.95 -2.36 -6.04
C TYR A 150 5.88 -2.21 -4.85
N GLU A 151 5.40 -2.51 -3.63
CA GLU A 151 6.32 -2.92 -2.57
C GLU A 151 5.54 -3.56 -1.42
N ARG A 152 5.19 -4.83 -1.61
CA ARG A 152 5.07 -5.72 -0.46
C ARG A 152 6.51 -5.98 -0.01
N LEU A 153 6.96 -5.31 1.07
CA LEU A 153 8.10 -5.84 1.82
C LEU A 153 7.74 -7.28 2.19
N PRO A 154 8.43 -8.30 1.64
CA PRO A 154 8.03 -9.67 1.89
C PRO A 154 8.08 -9.90 3.40
N SER A 155 6.99 -10.44 3.96
CA SER A 155 6.99 -10.86 5.35
C SER A 155 8.20 -11.78 5.57
N PRO A 156 9.08 -11.52 6.56
CA PRO A 156 10.27 -12.33 6.78
C PRO A 156 9.95 -13.81 7.05
N HIS A 157 8.70 -14.12 7.40
CA HIS A 157 8.22 -15.48 7.64
C HIS A 157 7.76 -16.25 6.40
N ARG A 158 7.72 -15.63 5.21
CA ARG A 158 7.39 -16.32 3.95
C ARG A 158 8.62 -16.51 3.07
N ARG A 159 9.74 -16.96 3.65
CA ARG A 159 10.69 -17.80 2.91
C ARG A 159 10.00 -19.14 2.68
N THR A 160 9.18 -19.21 1.65
CA THR A 160 8.92 -20.49 1.01
C THR A 160 10.29 -21.02 0.62
N GLN A 161 10.75 -22.08 1.28
CA GLN A 161 11.90 -22.84 0.82
C GLN A 161 11.68 -23.08 -0.68
N PRO A 162 12.69 -22.85 -1.54
CA PRO A 162 12.57 -23.27 -2.92
C PRO A 162 12.29 -24.77 -2.89
N GLN A 163 11.10 -25.17 -3.34
CA GLN A 163 10.82 -26.56 -3.63
C GLN A 163 11.94 -27.04 -4.56
N PRO A 164 12.65 -28.13 -4.24
CA PRO A 164 13.57 -28.74 -5.17
C PRO A 164 12.74 -29.40 -6.27
N GLN A 165 12.29 -28.60 -7.24
CA GLN A 165 11.80 -29.12 -8.51
C GLN A 165 13.01 -29.71 -9.23
N LYS A 166 13.07 -31.04 -9.19
CA LYS A 166 13.78 -31.88 -10.16
C LYS A 166 13.35 -31.44 -11.57
N MET A 167 14.08 -30.51 -12.16
CA MET A 167 14.17 -30.38 -13.60
C MET A 167 15.65 -30.45 -13.95
N ALA A 168 16.03 -31.60 -14.51
CA ALA A 168 17.22 -31.73 -15.32
C ALA A 168 17.03 -30.81 -16.54
N GLN A 169 17.45 -29.55 -16.42
CA GLN A 169 17.58 -28.63 -17.54
C GLN A 169 19.05 -28.29 -17.68
N ALA A 170 19.53 -28.48 -18.91
CA ALA A 170 20.87 -28.20 -19.37
C ALA A 170 21.38 -26.82 -18.88
N PRO A 171 22.71 -26.64 -18.74
CA PRO A 171 23.28 -25.36 -18.32
C PRO A 171 22.72 -24.22 -19.18
N PRO A 172 22.40 -23.06 -18.59
CA PRO A 172 21.88 -21.92 -19.34
C PRO A 172 22.87 -21.58 -20.46
N ARG A 173 22.49 -21.82 -21.71
CA ARG A 173 23.26 -21.36 -22.86
C ARG A 173 23.20 -19.84 -22.84
N LEU A 174 24.25 -19.24 -22.29
CA LEU A 174 24.53 -17.82 -22.41
C LEU A 174 24.77 -17.54 -23.90
N ASN A 175 23.70 -17.23 -24.64
CA ASN A 175 23.80 -16.70 -25.99
C ASN A 175 24.56 -15.36 -25.89
N ARG A 176 25.88 -15.42 -26.09
CA ARG A 176 26.79 -14.27 -26.08
C ARG A 176 27.18 -14.02 -27.53
N ALA A 177 26.96 -12.80 -28.01
CA ALA A 177 27.38 -12.41 -29.35
C ALA A 177 28.76 -11.74 -29.23
N VAL A 178 29.79 -12.31 -29.85
CA VAL A 178 31.15 -11.74 -29.88
C VAL A 178 31.30 -10.89 -31.14
N CYS A 179 31.70 -9.63 -30.98
CA CYS A 179 31.95 -8.74 -32.11
C CYS A 179 33.20 -9.17 -32.88
N SER A 180 33.08 -9.49 -34.17
CA SER A 180 34.23 -9.88 -35.01
C SER A 180 35.26 -8.77 -35.24
N GLN A 181 34.92 -7.51 -34.99
CA GLN A 181 35.86 -6.40 -35.20
C GLN A 181 36.73 -6.11 -33.97
N CYS A 182 36.26 -6.38 -32.76
CA CYS A 182 36.97 -5.96 -31.54
C CYS A 182 36.92 -6.97 -30.39
N ASP A 183 36.44 -8.20 -30.66
CA ASP A 183 36.27 -9.32 -29.73
C ASP A 183 35.48 -8.99 -28.45
N PHE A 184 34.72 -7.90 -28.48
CA PHE A 184 33.90 -7.49 -27.35
C PHE A 184 32.63 -8.35 -27.26
N ILE A 185 32.34 -8.84 -26.06
CA ILE A 185 31.15 -9.65 -25.77
C ILE A 185 29.95 -8.72 -25.58
N ASN A 186 29.00 -8.75 -26.52
CA ASN A 186 27.75 -8.01 -26.43
C ASN A 186 26.60 -8.92 -25.94
N PHE A 187 25.51 -8.28 -25.50
CA PHE A 187 24.24 -8.97 -25.28
C PHE A 187 23.68 -9.47 -26.62
N ALA A 188 23.04 -10.64 -26.64
CA ALA A 188 22.46 -11.20 -27.87
C ALA A 188 21.42 -10.31 -28.56
N SER A 189 20.82 -9.36 -27.83
CA SER A 189 19.85 -8.40 -28.35
C SER A 189 20.46 -7.08 -28.85
N ALA A 190 21.77 -6.90 -28.75
CA ALA A 190 22.42 -5.66 -29.18
C ALA A 190 22.47 -5.60 -30.72
N VAL A 191 21.90 -4.53 -31.30
CA VAL A 191 21.89 -4.28 -32.76
C VAL A 191 23.25 -3.77 -33.25
N GLU A 192 24.07 -3.23 -32.35
CA GLU A 192 25.41 -2.73 -32.61
C GLU A 192 26.35 -3.05 -31.44
N CYS A 193 27.66 -3.14 -31.72
CA CYS A 193 28.65 -3.39 -30.68
C CYS A 193 28.82 -2.15 -29.79
N LYS A 194 28.72 -2.33 -28.47
CA LYS A 194 28.88 -1.22 -27.51
C LYS A 194 30.26 -0.57 -27.52
N LYS A 195 31.30 -1.30 -27.97
CA LYS A 195 32.70 -0.82 -27.95
C LYS A 195 33.09 -0.10 -29.23
N CYS A 196 32.74 -0.64 -30.40
CA CYS A 196 33.17 -0.10 -31.70
C CYS A 196 32.01 0.39 -32.59
N PHE A 197 30.75 0.26 -32.15
CA PHE A 197 29.54 0.65 -32.89
C PHE A 197 29.35 -0.08 -34.24
N ALA A 198 30.04 -1.21 -34.46
CA ALA A 198 29.84 -2.03 -35.64
C ALA A 198 28.47 -2.74 -35.61
N PRO A 199 27.79 -2.92 -36.78
CA PRO A 199 26.48 -3.56 -36.85
C PRO A 199 26.53 -5.04 -36.47
N ALA A 200 25.50 -5.52 -35.78
CA ALA A 200 25.42 -6.89 -35.22
C ALA A 200 25.46 -8.02 -36.26
N GLY A 201 25.25 -7.72 -37.55
CA GLY A 201 25.38 -8.71 -38.62
C GLY A 201 26.78 -9.33 -38.75
N ALA A 202 27.79 -8.76 -38.09
CA ALA A 202 29.15 -9.26 -38.05
C ALA A 202 29.48 -10.07 -36.78
N THR A 203 28.52 -10.48 -35.95
CA THR A 203 28.81 -11.27 -34.74
C THR A 203 28.76 -12.77 -35.03
N ALA A 204 29.86 -13.47 -34.79
CA ALA A 204 29.85 -14.93 -34.78
C ALA A 204 29.17 -15.43 -33.49
N THR A 205 28.15 -16.27 -33.61
CA THR A 205 27.63 -17.06 -32.49
C THR A 205 28.57 -18.23 -32.26
N VAL A 206 29.24 -18.26 -31.10
CA VAL A 206 30.06 -19.39 -30.64
C VAL A 206 29.23 -20.27 -29.73
#